data_AF-A0A519JJE0-F1
#
_entry.id   AF-A0A519JJE0-F1
#
_cell.length_a   1.000
_cell.length_b   1.000
_cell.length_c   1.000
_cell.angle_alpha   90.00
_cell.angle_beta   90.00
_cell.angle_gamma   90.00
#
_symmetry.space_group_name_H-M   'P 1'
#
loop_
_entity.id
_entity.type
_entity.pdbx_description
1 polymer ?
#
loop_
_entity_poly.entity_id
_entity_poly.type
_entity_poly.pdbx_seq_one_letter_code
_entity_poly.pdbx_strand_id
1 'polypeptide(L)'
;MSALKKTVGFSIFFLLIAGIVSFSIKIRQDDKILSYTADLRKQDIGFYWKDDNGEILKSIQNLKSYLERKNRTLVFASNGGMYKKDNTPQGLFIQNQKELFSLDTKAGSGNFYLQPNGVFYVTNDKSAGISTTANFKNKNV
;
A
#
# COMPACT_ATOMS: atom_id res chain seq x y z
N MET A 1 -27.12 -48.70 -19.77
CA MET A 1 -27.34 -48.05 -18.45
C MET A 1 -26.07 -47.92 -17.59
N SER A 2 -24.99 -48.67 -17.85
CA SER A 2 -23.74 -48.65 -17.05
C SER A 2 -22.79 -47.49 -17.39
N ALA A 3 -22.70 -47.06 -18.65
CA ALA A 3 -21.83 -45.96 -19.08
C ALA A 3 -22.26 -44.59 -18.52
N LEU A 4 -23.56 -44.31 -18.51
CA LEU A 4 -24.11 -43.05 -18.00
C LEU A 4 -23.85 -42.87 -16.48
N LYS A 5 -23.96 -43.95 -15.70
CA LYS A 5 -23.62 -43.91 -14.25
C LYS A 5 -22.14 -43.65 -13.99
N LYS A 6 -21.25 -44.16 -14.85
CA LYS A 6 -19.79 -43.90 -14.75
C LYS A 6 -19.44 -42.44 -15.06
N THR A 7 -20.06 -41.87 -16.09
CA THR A 7 -19.82 -40.46 -16.47
C THR A 7 -20.32 -39.49 -15.41
N VAL A 8 -21.53 -39.71 -14.87
CA VAL A 8 -22.08 -38.89 -13.77
C VAL A 8 -21.21 -38.98 -12.51
N GLY A 9 -20.72 -40.18 -12.17
CA GLY A 9 -19.80 -40.37 -11.04
C GLY A 9 -18.48 -39.62 -11.20
N PHE A 10 -17.91 -39.59 -12.42
CA PHE A 10 -16.67 -38.87 -12.71
C PHE A 10 -16.85 -37.34 -12.64
N SER A 11 -17.98 -36.82 -13.12
CA SER A 11 -18.30 -35.39 -13.02
C SER A 11 -18.52 -34.92 -11.57
N ILE A 12 -19.18 -35.73 -10.73
CA ILE A 12 -19.34 -35.44 -9.30
C ILE A 12 -17.98 -35.44 -8.59
N PHE A 13 -17.10 -36.40 -8.91
CA PHE A 13 -15.75 -36.45 -8.36
C PHE A 13 -14.91 -35.22 -8.75
N PHE A 14 -15.01 -34.76 -9.99
CA PHE A 14 -14.30 -33.57 -10.46
C PHE A 14 -14.82 -32.28 -9.80
N LEU A 15 -16.14 -32.16 -9.61
CA LEU A 15 -16.76 -31.05 -8.88
C LEU A 15 -16.37 -31.02 -7.39
N LEU A 16 -16.25 -32.20 -6.76
CA LEU A 16 -15.78 -32.32 -5.38
C LEU A 16 -14.31 -31.91 -5.25
N ILE A 17 -13.44 -32.33 -6.17
CA ILE A 17 -12.03 -31.90 -6.20
C ILE A 17 -11.94 -30.39 -6.42
N ALA A 18 -12.69 -29.85 -7.38
CA ALA A 18 -12.71 -28.40 -7.64
C ALA A 18 -13.20 -27.60 -6.42
N GLY A 19 -14.20 -28.11 -5.69
CA GLY A 19 -14.69 -27.52 -4.44
C GLY A 19 -13.66 -27.56 -3.31
N ILE A 20 -12.99 -28.70 -3.11
CA ILE A 20 -11.93 -28.86 -2.08
C ILE A 20 -10.73 -27.95 -2.40
N VAL A 21 -10.29 -27.92 -3.65
CA VAL A 21 -9.20 -27.04 -4.10
C VAL A 21 -9.59 -25.57 -3.90
N SER A 22 -10.82 -25.18 -4.26
CA SER A 22 -11.33 -23.82 -4.04
C SER A 22 -11.40 -23.45 -2.55
N PHE A 23 -11.69 -24.42 -1.67
CA PHE A 23 -11.74 -24.21 -0.22
C PHE A 23 -10.34 -24.16 0.42
N SER A 24 -9.36 -24.92 -0.09
CA SER A 24 -7.97 -24.84 0.37
C SER A 24 -7.24 -23.60 -0.14
N ILE A 25 -7.69 -23.01 -1.27
CA ILE A 25 -7.24 -21.70 -1.76
C ILE A 25 -7.87 -20.56 -0.95
N LYS A 26 -8.76 -20.83 0.02
CA LYS A 26 -9.22 -19.82 0.97
C LYS A 26 -8.00 -19.35 1.76
N ILE A 27 -7.49 -18.22 1.30
CA ILE A 27 -6.22 -17.58 1.60
C ILE A 27 -5.92 -17.73 3.08
N ARG A 28 -4.76 -18.32 3.39
CA ARG A 28 -4.22 -18.42 4.75
C ARG A 28 -4.13 -17.00 5.31
N GLN A 29 -5.15 -16.57 6.05
CA GLN A 29 -5.15 -15.32 6.78
C GLN A 29 -4.18 -15.51 7.94
N ASP A 30 -3.05 -14.80 7.90
CA ASP A 30 -2.15 -14.75 9.05
C ASP A 30 -2.74 -13.74 10.05
N ASP A 31 -3.32 -14.25 11.13
CA ASP A 31 -3.96 -13.43 12.17
C ASP A 31 -2.98 -12.46 12.85
N LYS A 32 -1.66 -12.58 12.58
CA LYS A 32 -0.63 -11.66 13.09
C LYS A 32 -0.47 -10.42 12.21
N ILE A 33 -1.02 -10.40 11.00
CA ILE A 33 -0.83 -9.31 10.04
C ILE A 33 -2.17 -8.63 9.74
N LEU A 34 -2.34 -7.42 10.26
CA LEU A 34 -3.41 -6.55 9.80
C LEU A 34 -3.02 -5.96 8.43
N SER A 35 -3.78 -6.30 7.40
CA SER A 35 -3.56 -5.82 6.03
C SER A 35 -4.82 -5.16 5.46
N TYR A 36 -4.60 -4.22 4.54
CA TYR A 36 -5.67 -3.53 3.84
C TYR A 36 -5.29 -3.33 2.38
N THR A 37 -6.21 -3.66 1.47
CA THR A 37 -6.03 -3.41 0.02
C THR A 37 -6.98 -2.28 -0.38
N ALA A 38 -6.41 -1.15 -0.80
CA ALA A 38 -7.17 0.00 -1.23
C ALA A 38 -7.59 -0.12 -2.71
N ASP A 39 -8.83 0.24 -3.03
CA ASP A 39 -9.30 0.42 -4.41
C ASP A 39 -9.12 1.90 -4.80
N LEU A 40 -8.08 2.20 -5.59
CA LEU A 40 -7.70 3.57 -5.97
C LEU A 40 -8.80 4.32 -6.76
N ARG A 41 -9.79 3.61 -7.31
CA ARG A 41 -10.94 4.23 -7.99
C ARG A 41 -12.02 4.72 -7.02
N LYS A 42 -12.01 4.22 -5.78
CA LYS A 42 -13.00 4.53 -4.74
C LYS A 42 -12.39 5.29 -3.57
N GLN A 43 -11.06 5.22 -3.41
CA GLN A 43 -10.37 5.66 -2.21
C GLN A 43 -9.13 6.47 -2.57
N ASP A 44 -8.87 7.46 -1.73
CA ASP A 44 -7.65 8.25 -1.80
C ASP A 44 -6.58 7.64 -0.89
N ILE A 45 -5.36 7.55 -1.41
CA ILE A 45 -4.15 7.28 -0.62
C ILE A 45 -3.36 8.59 -0.55
N GLY A 46 -2.86 8.92 0.64
CA GLY A 46 -2.07 10.13 0.83
C GLY A 46 -1.07 9.99 1.97
N PHE A 47 0.03 10.74 1.85
CA PHE A 47 0.97 10.95 2.95
C PHE A 47 0.59 12.19 3.75
N TYR A 48 0.86 12.14 5.06
CA TYR A 48 0.55 13.21 5.99
C TYR A 48 1.72 13.44 6.93
N TRP A 49 2.20 14.69 7.02
CA TRP A 49 3.29 15.08 7.92
C TRP A 49 2.86 16.13 8.94
N LYS A 50 2.40 17.28 8.46
CA LYS A 50 2.00 18.44 9.26
C LYS A 50 0.52 18.77 9.04
N ASP A 51 -0.09 19.38 10.04
CA ASP A 51 -1.40 20.00 9.91
C ASP A 51 -1.31 21.37 9.22
N ASP A 52 -2.46 22.06 9.15
CA ASP A 52 -2.59 23.35 8.45
C ASP A 52 -1.87 24.51 9.17
N ASN A 53 -1.54 24.34 10.46
CA ASN A 53 -0.76 25.30 11.24
C ASN A 53 0.75 25.03 11.17
N GLY A 54 1.16 23.96 10.47
CA GLY A 54 2.55 23.52 10.39
C GLY A 54 2.99 22.60 11.52
N GLU A 55 2.09 22.20 12.42
CA GLU A 55 2.37 21.30 13.53
C GLU A 55 2.47 19.86 13.05
N ILE A 56 3.47 19.12 13.54
CA ILE A 56 3.72 17.73 13.11
C ILE A 56 2.71 16.79 13.77
N LEU A 57 2.05 15.95 12.97
CA LEU A 57 0.98 15.05 13.45
C LEU A 57 1.48 13.98 14.42
N LYS A 58 2.64 13.36 14.17
CA LYS A 58 3.35 12.36 15.01
C LYS A 58 2.62 11.07 15.38
N SER A 59 1.30 10.96 15.22
CA SER A 59 0.54 9.74 15.55
C SER A 59 -0.65 9.53 14.63
N ILE A 60 -1.07 8.26 14.48
CA ILE A 60 -2.29 7.90 13.73
C ILE A 60 -3.54 8.51 14.38
N GLN A 61 -3.57 8.63 15.71
CA GLN A 61 -4.68 9.27 16.42
C GLN A 61 -4.79 10.76 16.07
N ASN A 62 -3.66 11.48 16.02
CA ASN A 62 -3.65 12.89 15.62
C ASN A 62 -4.02 13.06 14.14
N LEU A 63 -3.56 12.15 13.27
CA LEU A 63 -3.99 12.10 11.87
C LEU A 63 -5.51 11.89 11.75
N LYS A 64 -6.09 10.94 12.49
CA LYS A 64 -7.53 10.69 12.53
C LYS A 64 -8.29 11.96 12.92
N SER A 65 -7.91 12.59 14.02
CA SER A 65 -8.55 13.83 14.49
C SER A 65 -8.37 15.00 13.50
N TYR A 66 -7.23 15.10 12.82
CA TYR A 66 -7.01 16.08 11.76
C TYR A 66 -7.95 15.86 10.58
N LEU A 67 -8.11 14.62 10.12
CA LEU A 67 -8.99 14.26 9.01
C LEU A 67 -10.47 14.44 9.34
N GLU A 68 -10.89 14.11 10.56
CA GLU A 68 -12.26 14.30 11.03
C GLU A 68 -12.66 15.78 11.01
N ARG A 69 -11.77 16.68 11.44
CA ARG A 69 -11.98 18.14 11.31
C ARG A 69 -12.13 18.62 9.86
N LYS A 70 -11.66 17.83 8.90
CA LYS A 70 -11.78 18.07 7.46
C LYS A 70 -12.95 17.31 6.81
N ASN A 71 -13.85 16.74 7.61
CA ASN A 71 -14.94 15.90 7.14
C ASN A 71 -14.45 14.71 6.28
N ARG A 72 -13.29 14.15 6.63
CA ARG A 72 -12.69 12.97 6.00
C ARG A 72 -12.66 11.82 7.00
N THR A 73 -12.96 10.62 6.52
CA THR A 73 -12.90 9.39 7.32
C THR A 73 -11.59 8.66 7.06
N LEU A 74 -10.84 8.36 8.12
CA LEU A 74 -9.66 7.50 8.02
C LEU A 74 -10.08 6.03 8.03
N VAL A 75 -9.90 5.35 6.89
CA VAL A 75 -10.25 3.92 6.74
C VAL A 75 -9.11 3.01 7.21
N PHE A 76 -7.87 3.36 6.87
CA PHE A 76 -6.67 2.61 7.23
C PHE A 76 -5.46 3.54 7.28
N ALA A 77 -4.49 3.26 8.16
CA ALA A 77 -3.22 3.97 8.24
C ALA A 77 -2.10 3.07 8.75
N SER A 78 -0.89 3.33 8.28
CA SER A 78 0.37 2.81 8.83
C SER A 78 1.43 3.90 8.85
N ASN A 79 2.62 3.58 9.36
CA ASN A 79 3.79 4.44 9.10
C ASN A 79 4.08 4.51 7.59
N GLY A 80 4.59 5.66 7.15
CA GLY A 80 5.12 5.87 5.80
C GLY A 80 6.63 5.60 5.75
N GLY A 81 7.37 6.55 5.17
CA GLY A 81 8.83 6.48 5.03
C GLY A 81 9.63 6.79 6.30
N MET A 82 10.95 6.73 6.17
CA MET A 82 11.91 7.07 7.23
C MET A 82 11.92 8.59 7.49
N TYR A 83 12.25 8.99 8.71
CA TYR A 83 12.38 10.37 9.13
C TYR A 83 13.65 10.58 9.97
N LYS A 84 14.14 11.82 10.00
CA LYS A 84 15.31 12.24 10.77
C LYS A 84 14.91 12.58 12.22
N LYS A 85 15.89 12.84 13.09
CA LYS A 85 15.64 13.16 14.52
C LYS A 85 14.71 14.36 14.75
N ASP A 86 14.68 15.30 13.81
CA ASP A 86 13.80 16.47 13.83
C ASP A 86 12.40 16.19 13.24
N ASN A 87 12.09 14.93 12.90
CA ASN A 87 10.87 14.47 12.22
C ASN A 87 10.70 15.00 10.78
N THR A 88 11.77 15.45 10.14
CA THR A 88 11.75 15.70 8.69
C THR A 88 11.86 14.39 7.91
N PRO A 89 11.20 14.25 6.76
CA PRO A 89 11.38 13.10 5.87
C PRO A 89 12.86 12.84 5.50
N GLN A 90 13.24 11.56 5.46
CA GLN A 90 14.50 11.08 4.90
C GLN A 90 14.21 10.52 3.50
N GLY A 91 14.58 11.28 2.47
CA GLY A 91 14.29 10.96 1.06
C GLY A 91 13.06 11.68 0.50
N LEU A 92 12.61 11.22 -0.67
CA LEU A 92 11.49 11.82 -1.40
C LEU A 92 10.22 11.88 -0.54
N PHE A 93 9.64 13.06 -0.41
CA PHE A 93 8.33 13.25 0.21
C PHE A 93 7.47 14.20 -0.60
N ILE A 94 6.38 13.65 -1.13
CA ILE A 94 5.38 14.37 -1.91
C ILE A 94 4.06 14.33 -1.13
N GLN A 95 3.49 15.50 -0.88
CA GLN A 95 2.18 15.64 -0.23
C GLN A 95 1.35 16.64 -1.03
N ASN A 96 0.10 16.29 -1.34
CA ASN A 96 -0.80 17.11 -2.15
C ASN A 96 -0.16 17.56 -3.47
N GLN A 97 0.51 16.63 -4.17
CA GLN A 97 1.22 16.87 -5.44
C GLN A 97 2.37 17.88 -5.35
N LYS A 98 2.81 18.23 -4.12
CA LYS A 98 3.95 19.11 -3.89
C LYS A 98 5.11 18.31 -3.35
N GLU A 99 6.24 18.37 -4.04
CA GLU A 99 7.52 17.87 -3.53
C GLU A 99 7.98 18.77 -2.39
N LEU A 100 8.03 18.22 -1.17
CA LEU A 100 8.53 18.92 0.01
C LEU A 100 9.96 18.50 0.34
N PHE A 101 10.35 17.28 -0.03
CA PHE A 101 11.71 16.76 0.09
C PHE A 101 12.07 15.99 -1.17
N SER A 102 13.27 16.24 -1.69
CA SER A 102 13.74 15.63 -2.93
C SER A 102 14.19 14.18 -2.77
N LEU A 103 14.21 13.47 -3.88
CA LEU A 103 14.72 12.11 -3.97
C LEU A 103 16.18 12.04 -3.53
N ASP A 104 16.48 11.17 -2.56
CA ASP A 104 17.85 10.93 -2.11
C ASP A 104 18.48 9.84 -2.98
N THR A 105 19.45 10.27 -3.80
CA THR A 105 20.21 9.40 -4.72
C THR A 105 21.62 9.11 -4.22
N LYS A 106 21.96 9.52 -2.99
CA LYS A 106 23.30 9.35 -2.44
C LYS A 106 23.58 7.89 -2.11
N ALA A 107 24.85 7.52 -2.23
CA ALA A 107 25.37 6.32 -1.57
C ALA A 107 25.67 6.63 -0.10
N GLY A 108 25.47 5.65 0.77
CA GLY A 108 25.66 5.82 2.22
C GLY A 108 25.65 4.49 2.96
N SER A 109 25.77 4.57 4.29
CA SER A 109 25.74 3.41 5.18
C SER A 109 24.39 3.26 5.88
N GLY A 110 24.02 2.01 6.19
CA GLY A 110 22.76 1.68 6.88
C GLY A 110 21.60 1.37 5.92
N ASN A 111 20.49 0.92 6.50
CA ASN A 111 19.39 0.27 5.76
C ASN A 111 18.75 1.16 4.68
N PHE A 112 18.75 2.48 4.84
CA PHE A 112 18.14 3.41 3.88
C PHE A 112 18.89 3.46 2.53
N TYR A 113 20.21 3.25 2.55
CA TYR A 113 21.06 3.39 1.36
C TYR A 113 21.38 2.04 0.69
N LEU A 114 20.75 0.95 1.14
CA LEU A 114 20.88 -0.36 0.51
C LEU A 114 20.37 -0.31 -0.94
N GLN A 115 21.14 -0.90 -1.86
CA GLN A 115 20.80 -0.94 -3.28
C GLN A 115 20.45 -2.37 -3.73
N PRO A 116 19.54 -2.55 -4.69
CA PRO A 116 18.73 -1.49 -5.31
C PRO A 116 17.66 -0.97 -4.34
N ASN A 117 17.50 0.35 -4.27
CA ASN A 117 16.35 0.99 -3.62
C ASN A 117 15.37 1.57 -4.64
N GLY A 118 14.19 1.98 -4.18
CA GLY A 118 13.13 2.41 -5.07
C GLY A 118 12.07 3.29 -4.43
N VAL A 119 11.17 3.76 -5.29
CA VAL A 119 10.03 4.61 -4.98
C VAL A 119 8.77 3.81 -5.28
N PHE A 120 7.93 3.61 -4.27
CA PHE A 120 6.53 3.24 -4.44
C PHE A 120 5.71 4.53 -4.58
N TYR A 121 4.85 4.59 -5.59
CA TYR A 121 4.08 5.79 -5.89
C TYR A 121 2.66 5.46 -6.36
N VAL A 122 1.78 6.43 -6.19
CA VAL A 122 0.44 6.46 -6.79
C VAL A 122 0.37 7.71 -7.65
N THR A 123 -0.04 7.58 -8.89
CA THR A 123 -0.19 8.68 -9.83
C THR A 123 -1.53 9.40 -9.65
N ASN A 124 -1.61 10.62 -10.19
CA ASN A 124 -2.84 11.42 -10.24
C ASN A 124 -4.00 10.72 -10.97
N ASP A 125 -3.69 9.83 -11.91
CA ASP A 125 -4.67 9.02 -12.64
C ASP A 125 -5.07 7.72 -11.91
N LYS A 126 -4.73 7.60 -10.62
CA LYS A 126 -5.07 6.46 -9.75
C LYS A 126 -4.39 5.15 -10.13
N SER A 127 -3.18 5.21 -10.66
CA SER A 127 -2.33 4.04 -10.93
C SER A 127 -1.24 3.90 -9.86
N ALA A 128 -1.02 2.69 -9.36
CA ALA A 128 0.10 2.40 -8.45
C ALA A 128 1.30 1.83 -9.21
N GLY A 129 2.51 2.17 -8.76
CA GLY A 129 3.74 1.70 -9.36
C GLY A 129 4.90 1.61 -8.38
N ILE A 130 5.92 0.88 -8.80
CA ILE A 130 7.23 0.86 -8.14
C ILE A 130 8.31 1.09 -9.20
N SER A 131 9.29 1.91 -8.87
CA SER A 131 10.47 2.15 -9.72
C SER A 131 11.73 2.06 -8.88
N THR A 132 12.85 1.67 -9.51
CA THR A 132 14.16 1.92 -8.91
C THR A 132 14.38 3.43 -8.80
N THR A 133 15.17 3.85 -7.80
CA THR A 133 15.54 5.25 -7.60
C THR A 133 16.17 5.85 -8.86
N ALA A 134 17.02 5.09 -9.55
CA ALA A 134 17.69 5.53 -10.77
C ALA A 134 16.74 5.79 -11.96
N ASN A 135 15.62 5.07 -12.03
CA ASN A 135 14.65 5.19 -13.13
C ASN A 135 13.43 6.05 -12.78
N PHE A 136 13.27 6.41 -11.50
CA PHE A 136 12.10 7.15 -11.06
C PHE A 136 12.12 8.56 -11.66
N LYS A 137 10.97 8.96 -12.23
CA LYS A 137 10.74 10.30 -12.73
C LYS A 137 9.48 10.80 -12.07
N ASN A 138 9.58 11.95 -11.38
CA ASN A 138 8.43 12.60 -10.78
C ASN A 138 7.55 13.21 -11.88
N LYS A 139 6.70 12.38 -12.49
CA LYS A 139 5.74 12.75 -13.53
C LYS A 139 4.37 12.22 -13.12
N ASN A 140 3.43 13.13 -12.90
CA ASN A 140 2.05 12.82 -12.51
C ASN A 140 1.94 12.03 -11.20
N VAL A 141 2.87 12.22 -10.26
CA VAL A 141 2.86 11.65 -8.90
C VAL A 141 2.48 12.71 -7.88
#